data_AF-A0A7Z7IGR7-F1
#
_entry.id   AF-A0A7Z7IGR7-F1
#
_cell.length_a   1.000
_cell.length_b   1.000
_cell.length_c   1.000
_cell.angle_alpha   90.00
_cell.angle_beta   90.00
_cell.angle_gamma   90.00
#
_symmetry.space_group_name_H-M   'P 1'
#
loop_
_entity.id
_entity.type
_entity.pdbx_description
1 polymer ?
#
loop_
_entity_poly.entity_id
_entity_poly.type
_entity_poly.pdbx_seq_one_letter_code
_entity_poly.pdbx_strand_id
1 'polypeptide(L)'
;MAFYRDVLGLQVLSPPYVMAGNAIRDDMGELVSDPAMKAAVMGFGDDGDRVLEVIEYLNVDGADQRAALTDHGLSHVGLICEDIEATRAELDSKGCAS
;
A
#
# COMPACT_ATOMS: atom_id res chain seq x y z
N MET A 1 1.79 -7.84 0.01
CA MET A 1 2.52 -7.72 -1.27
C MET A 1 1.91 -8.55 -2.40
N ALA A 2 1.56 -9.83 -2.20
CA ALA A 2 1.04 -10.69 -3.28
C ALA A 2 -0.16 -10.10 -4.03
N PHE A 3 -1.14 -9.53 -3.32
CA PHE A 3 -2.27 -8.83 -3.93
C PHE A 3 -1.82 -7.74 -4.92
N TYR A 4 -0.97 -6.79 -4.50
CA TYR A 4 -0.51 -5.69 -5.36
C TYR A 4 0.17 -6.17 -6.64
N ARG A 5 0.95 -7.26 -6.57
CA ARG A 5 1.65 -7.80 -7.74
C ARG A 5 0.75 -8.68 -8.60
N ASP A 6 0.08 -9.65 -7.99
CA ASP A 6 -0.59 -10.73 -8.70
C ASP A 6 -2.00 -10.30 -9.17
N VAL A 7 -2.63 -9.38 -8.43
CA VAL A 7 -3.95 -8.83 -8.78
C VAL A 7 -3.82 -7.55 -9.59
N LEU A 8 -3.13 -6.54 -9.04
CA LEU A 8 -3.06 -5.20 -9.65
C LEU A 8 -1.92 -5.06 -10.67
N GLY A 9 -1.05 -6.06 -10.81
CA GLY A 9 0.07 -6.03 -11.77
C GLY A 9 1.22 -5.11 -11.36
N LEU A 10 1.28 -4.64 -10.11
CA LEU A 10 2.35 -3.75 -9.65
C LEU A 10 3.68 -4.50 -9.49
N GLN A 11 4.76 -3.83 -9.87
CA GLN A 11 6.13 -4.28 -9.70
C GLN A 11 6.72 -3.74 -8.39
N VAL A 12 7.67 -4.49 -7.83
CA VAL A 12 8.47 -4.03 -6.69
C VAL A 12 9.57 -3.13 -7.23
N LEU A 13 9.50 -1.83 -6.92
CA LEU A 13 10.51 -0.83 -7.30
C LEU A 13 11.62 -0.74 -6.27
N SER A 14 11.25 -0.80 -4.98
CA SER A 14 12.19 -0.92 -3.86
C SER A 14 11.78 -2.13 -3.02
N PRO A 15 12.68 -3.11 -2.81
CA PRO A 15 12.36 -4.32 -2.07
C PRO A 15 12.06 -4.00 -0.59
N PRO A 16 11.32 -4.89 0.10
CA PRO A 16 11.02 -4.70 1.51
C PRO A 16 12.29 -4.52 2.35
N TYR A 17 12.37 -3.43 3.11
CA TYR A 17 13.46 -3.18 4.05
C TYR A 17 12.91 -2.76 5.41
N VAL A 18 13.62 -3.16 6.47
CA VAL A 18 13.25 -2.84 7.86
C VAL A 18 13.90 -1.53 8.27
N MET A 19 13.08 -0.60 8.74
CA MET A 19 13.48 0.65 9.38
C MET A 19 13.25 0.53 10.87
N ALA A 20 14.34 0.55 11.62
CA ALA A 20 14.35 0.46 13.07
C ALA A 20 15.48 1.34 13.63
N GLY A 21 15.40 1.61 14.93
CA GLY A 21 16.43 2.40 15.62
C GLY A 21 16.15 3.90 15.58
N ASN A 22 17.19 4.70 15.77
CA ASN A 22 17.00 6.13 16.06
C ASN A 22 16.54 6.92 14.85
N ALA A 23 16.98 6.59 13.64
CA ALA A 23 16.59 7.33 12.43
C ALA A 23 15.06 7.35 12.22
N ILE A 24 14.37 6.22 12.41
CA ILE A 24 12.92 6.16 12.27
C ILE A 24 12.18 6.73 13.49
N ARG A 25 12.79 6.67 14.67
CA ARG A 25 12.27 7.35 15.87
C ARG A 25 12.33 8.86 15.74
N ASP A 26 13.41 9.39 15.19
CA ASP A 26 13.58 10.82 14.98
C ASP A 26 12.63 11.35 13.88
N ASP A 27 12.31 10.51 12.89
CA ASP A 27 11.40 10.85 11.79
C ASP A 27 9.91 10.72 12.16
N MET A 28 9.52 9.63 12.82
CA MET A 28 8.11 9.28 13.08
C MET A 28 7.71 9.25 14.56
N GLY A 29 8.62 9.50 15.50
CA GLY A 29 8.38 9.33 16.94
C GLY A 29 7.27 10.19 17.53
N GLU A 30 6.99 11.35 16.91
CA GLU A 30 5.87 12.22 17.30
C GLU A 30 4.51 11.68 16.83
N LEU A 31 4.51 10.80 15.82
CA LEU A 31 3.30 10.20 15.26
C LEU A 31 3.04 8.79 15.84
N VAL A 32 4.11 8.03 16.08
CA VAL A 32 4.06 6.65 16.59
C VAL A 32 5.11 6.49 17.68
N SER A 33 4.71 6.03 18.87
CA SER A 33 5.55 6.04 20.08
C SER A 33 6.75 5.08 20.07
N ASP A 34 6.71 3.99 19.30
CA ASP A 34 7.85 3.10 19.07
C ASP A 34 7.84 2.60 17.61
N PRO A 35 8.28 3.45 16.66
CA PRO A 35 8.20 3.14 15.25
C PRO A 35 9.29 2.13 14.90
N ALA A 36 8.88 0.91 14.60
CA ALA A 36 9.63 -0.05 13.82
C ALA A 36 8.73 -0.50 12.68
N MET A 37 9.20 -0.39 11.43
CA MET A 37 8.38 -0.70 10.27
C MET A 37 9.17 -1.39 9.17
N LYS A 38 8.47 -2.17 8.35
CA LYS A 38 8.99 -2.76 7.12
C LYS A 38 8.20 -2.17 5.96
N ALA A 39 8.88 -1.54 5.01
CA ALA A 39 8.24 -0.89 3.87
C ALA A 39 8.78 -1.42 2.55
N ALA A 40 7.94 -1.45 1.52
CA ALA A 40 8.37 -1.61 0.13
C ALA A 40 7.64 -0.61 -0.77
N VAL A 41 8.29 -0.26 -1.88
CA VAL A 41 7.74 0.68 -2.87
C VAL A 41 7.31 -0.10 -4.10
N MET A 42 6.06 0.09 -4.51
CA MET A 42 5.42 -0.60 -5.63
C MET A 42 4.98 0.40 -6.71
N GLY A 43 5.00 0.00 -7.98
CA GLY A 43 4.53 0.84 -9.10
C GLY A 43 4.45 0.07 -10.42
N PHE A 44 4.18 0.73 -11.54
CA PHE A 44 4.07 0.06 -12.85
C PHE A 44 5.40 -0.15 -13.57
N GLY A 45 6.52 0.31 -12.98
CA GLY A 45 7.86 0.13 -13.54
C GLY A 45 8.18 1.10 -14.68
N ASP A 46 7.34 2.11 -14.89
CA ASP A 46 7.70 3.30 -15.65
C ASP A 46 8.62 4.21 -14.81
N ASP A 47 9.37 5.11 -15.46
CA ASP A 47 10.19 6.14 -14.79
C ASP A 47 9.32 7.23 -14.11
N GLY A 48 8.10 6.88 -13.69
CA GLY A 48 7.11 7.79 -13.12
C GLY A 48 7.19 7.89 -11.60
N ASP A 49 6.87 9.08 -11.08
CA ASP A 49 6.83 9.34 -9.63
C ASP A 49 5.59 8.74 -8.91
N ARG A 50 4.82 7.89 -9.59
CA ARG A 50 3.55 7.35 -9.10
C ARG A 50 3.77 6.01 -8.44
N VAL A 51 4.04 6.05 -7.14
CA VAL A 51 4.33 4.85 -6.35
C VAL A 51 3.34 4.66 -5.21
N LEU A 52 3.19 3.40 -4.81
CA LEU A 52 2.52 3.02 -3.57
C LEU A 52 3.56 2.48 -2.60
N GLU A 53 3.74 3.16 -1.47
CA GLU A 53 4.51 2.63 -0.36
C GLU A 53 3.60 1.77 0.52
N VAL A 54 4.00 0.52 0.74
CA VAL A 54 3.26 -0.44 1.57
C VAL A 54 4.05 -0.69 2.83
N ILE A 55 3.50 -0.23 3.96
CA ILE A 55 4.16 -0.22 5.28
C ILE A 55 3.49 -1.22 6.21
N GLU A 56 4.30 -2.06 6.85
CA GLU A 56 3.93 -2.93 7.97
C GLU A 56 4.61 -2.40 9.24
N TYR A 57 3.83 -1.94 10.21
CA TYR A 57 4.35 -1.60 11.53
C TYR A 57 4.55 -2.88 12.36
N LEU A 58 5.72 -3.04 12.96
CA LEU A 58 6.17 -4.30 13.57
C LEU A 58 5.86 -4.40 15.07
N ASN A 59 5.77 -3.26 15.77
CA ASN A 59 5.66 -3.19 17.23
C ASN A 59 4.30 -2.69 17.72
N VAL A 60 3.30 -2.62 16.84
CA VAL A 60 1.95 -2.17 17.17
C VAL A 60 0.97 -3.27 16.85
N ASP A 61 0.05 -3.53 17.79
CA ASP A 61 -1.10 -4.37 17.50
C ASP A 61 -1.97 -3.63 16.48
N GLY A 62 -2.16 -4.23 15.31
CA GLY A 62 -2.98 -3.66 14.27
C GLY A 62 -4.42 -3.45 14.77
N ALA A 63 -4.95 -2.24 14.60
CA ALA A 63 -6.37 -2.00 14.74
C ALA A 63 -7.04 -2.29 13.38
N ASP A 64 -8.05 -3.16 13.33
CA ASP A 64 -8.91 -3.31 12.13
C ASP A 64 -9.86 -2.10 12.03
N GLN A 65 -9.27 -0.93 11.76
CA GLN A 65 -10.00 0.30 11.49
C GLN A 65 -10.21 0.42 9.99
N ARG A 66 -11.43 0.14 9.56
CA ARG A 66 -11.89 0.43 8.20
C ARG A 66 -12.65 1.74 8.23
N ALA A 67 -12.14 2.75 7.52
CA ALA A 67 -12.88 3.98 7.30
C ALA A 67 -14.00 3.72 6.28
N ALA A 68 -15.18 4.29 6.52
CA ALA A 68 -16.24 4.35 5.53
C ALA A 68 -15.84 5.34 4.42
N LEU A 69 -16.39 5.17 3.21
CA LEU A 69 -16.14 6.11 2.10
C LEU A 69 -16.60 7.54 2.44
N THR A 70 -17.57 7.68 3.35
CA THR A 70 -18.10 8.97 3.81
C THR A 70 -17.26 9.60 4.92
N ASP A 71 -16.29 8.89 5.47
CA ASP A 71 -15.41 9.44 6.51
C ASP A 71 -14.43 10.44 5.90
N HIS A 72 -14.10 11.47 6.66
CA HIS A 72 -13.12 12.48 6.23
C HIS A 72 -11.71 11.91 6.30
N GLY A 73 -10.92 12.13 5.24
CA GLY A 73 -9.53 11.68 5.15
C GLY A 73 -9.23 11.01 3.81
N LEU A 74 -8.10 10.31 3.75
CA LEU A 74 -7.75 9.46 2.60
C LEU A 74 -8.66 8.22 2.60
N SER A 75 -9.28 7.94 1.46
CA SER A 75 -10.27 6.85 1.35
C SER A 75 -9.92 5.78 0.33
N HIS A 76 -9.35 6.16 -0.82
CA HIS A 76 -9.01 5.21 -1.89
C HIS A 76 -7.91 5.74 -2.81
N VAL A 77 -7.34 4.83 -3.59
CA VAL A 77 -6.47 5.12 -4.74
C VAL A 77 -7.22 4.73 -6.01
N GLY A 78 -7.13 5.58 -7.03
CA GLY A 78 -7.69 5.30 -8.37
C GLY A 78 -6.61 4.78 -9.32
N LEU A 79 -6.93 3.72 -10.06
CA LEU A 79 -6.11 3.25 -11.18
C LEU A 79 -6.81 3.57 -12.49
N ILE A 80 -6.04 3.97 -13.50
CA ILE A 80 -6.56 4.25 -14.84
C ILE A 80 -6.35 3.00 -15.70
N CYS A 81 -7.40 2.58 -16.39
CA CYS A 81 -7.37 1.47 -17.34
C CYS A 81 -8.00 1.91 -18.67
N GLU A 82 -7.67 1.19 -19.74
CA GLU A 82 -8.21 1.48 -21.09
C GLU A 82 -9.64 0.96 -21.27
N ASP A 83 -9.96 -0.17 -20.64
CA ASP A 83 -11.27 -0.82 -20.69
C ASP A 83 -11.71 -1.23 -19.29
N ILE A 84 -12.69 -0.52 -18.74
CA ILE A 84 -13.18 -0.72 -17.38
C ILE A 84 -13.92 -2.05 -17.21
N GLU A 85 -14.63 -2.53 -18.23
CA GLU A 85 -15.42 -3.75 -18.14
C GLU A 85 -14.51 -4.97 -18.22
N ALA A 86 -13.53 -4.96 -19.13
CA ALA A 86 -12.52 -6.00 -19.19
C ALA A 86 -11.69 -6.05 -17.90
N THR A 87 -11.26 -4.89 -17.39
CA THR A 87 -10.50 -4.78 -16.13
C THR A 87 -11.32 -5.32 -14.95
N ARG A 88 -12.61 -4.97 -14.87
CA ARG A 88 -13.50 -5.49 -13.84
C ARG A 88 -13.63 -7.01 -13.91
N ALA A 89 -13.88 -7.57 -15.10
CA ALA A 89 -14.01 -9.01 -15.26
C ALA A 89 -12.72 -9.77 -14.87
N GLU A 90 -11.55 -9.21 -15.19
CA GLU A 90 -10.27 -9.74 -14.75
C GLU A 90 -10.14 -9.72 -13.22
N LEU A 91 -10.40 -8.58 -12.58
CA LEU A 91 -10.33 -8.45 -11.12
C LEU A 91 -11.32 -9.40 -10.41
N ASP A 92 -12.54 -9.52 -10.92
CA ASP A 92 -13.54 -10.45 -10.40
C ASP A 92 -13.05 -11.90 -10.49
N SER A 93 -12.42 -12.29 -11.61
CA SER A 93 -11.83 -13.62 -11.78
C SER A 93 -10.68 -13.92 -10.80
N LYS A 94 -10.01 -12.89 -10.31
CA LYS A 94 -8.96 -12.96 -9.28
C LYS A 94 -9.51 -12.91 -7.85
N GLY A 95 -10.84 -12.90 -7.69
CA GLY A 95 -11.51 -12.91 -6.38
C GLY A 95 -11.63 -11.53 -5.72
N CYS A 96 -11.51 -10.46 -6.50
CA CYS A 96 -11.62 -9.07 -5.99
C CYS A 96 -13.06 -8.52 -6.04
N ALA A 97 -14.05 -9.35 -6.37
CA ALA A 97 -15.43 -8.93 -6.50
C ALA A 97 -15.97 -8.33 -5.18
N SER A 98 -16.68 -7.22 -5.34
CA SER A 98 -17.42 -6.46 -4.31
C SER A 98 -18.49 -7.28 -3.60
#